data_AF-A0A1W9TLY7-F1
#
_entry.id   AF-A0A1W9TLY7-F1
#
_cell.length_a   1.000
_cell.length_b   1.000
_cell.length_c   1.000
_cell.angle_alpha   90.00
_cell.angle_beta   90.00
_cell.angle_gamma   90.00
#
_symmetry.space_group_name_H-M   'P 1'
#
loop_
_entity.id
_entity.type
_entity.pdbx_description
1 polymer ?
#
loop_
_entity_poly.entity_id
_entity_poly.type
_entity_poly.pdbx_seq_one_letter_code
_entity_poly.pdbx_strand_id
1 'polypeptide(L)'
;GGDKNTQLTWMDVSYQGWAVTPRYGKAVEINALWYNALKVIEKLNIKFKDKNDYSKYIEKIEKNYEKIFWNEKENCLYDYIADGEIYDDIRPNQIFAVSLPYSLLSEEKSKKVVDKVFEKLYTPHGLKSVSSESDKYIGIYSGTLFERDSSYHQGTVWSWPLGHFITAYKKVYKKADINYFIDGLKSHFYQEGCCNNISEIFDGDSPYTARGCFAQAWSVGELIRVVVENE
;
A
#
# COMPACT_ATOMS: atom_id res chain seq x y z
N GLY A 1 3.00 4.96 16.58
CA GLY A 1 4.06 4.81 17.60
C GLY A 1 5.41 5.05 16.97
N GLY A 2 6.51 4.80 17.68
CA GLY A 2 7.87 5.00 17.17
C GLY A 2 8.29 6.47 17.10
N ASP A 3 9.46 6.69 16.52
CA ASP A 3 10.08 7.99 16.24
C ASP A 3 10.79 7.98 14.88
N LYS A 4 11.42 9.10 14.52
CA LYS A 4 12.14 9.32 13.26
C LYS A 4 13.28 8.33 12.94
N ASN A 5 13.74 7.56 13.93
CA ASN A 5 14.78 6.55 13.77
C ASN A 5 14.22 5.13 13.76
N THR A 6 12.90 4.96 13.86
CA THR A 6 12.24 3.65 13.90
C THR A 6 11.67 3.22 12.55
N GLN A 7 11.65 1.92 12.33
CA GLN A 7 11.18 1.25 11.11
C GLN A 7 10.00 0.30 11.41
N LEU A 8 8.83 0.87 11.72
CA LEU A 8 7.69 0.09 12.27
C LEU A 8 6.64 -0.35 11.22
N THR A 9 6.79 0.05 9.97
CA THR A 9 5.86 -0.29 8.86
C THR A 9 6.59 -1.11 7.83
N TRP A 10 5.89 -1.74 6.87
CA TRP A 10 6.53 -2.53 5.82
C TRP A 10 7.57 -1.77 4.97
N MET A 11 7.57 -0.43 5.02
CA MET A 11 8.65 0.39 4.50
C MET A 11 9.77 0.54 5.54
N ASP A 12 10.49 -0.55 5.83
CA ASP A 12 11.30 -0.72 7.05
C ASP A 12 12.83 -0.66 6.87
N VAL A 13 13.34 -0.13 5.77
CA VAL A 13 14.80 -0.08 5.58
C VAL A 13 15.48 0.95 6.49
N SER A 14 16.58 0.52 7.11
CA SER A 14 17.55 1.40 7.73
C SER A 14 18.98 1.12 7.28
N TYR A 15 19.79 2.16 7.28
CA TYR A 15 21.21 2.10 7.00
C TYR A 15 21.97 2.79 8.14
N GLN A 16 22.82 2.03 8.85
CA GLN A 16 23.66 2.54 9.95
C GLN A 16 22.89 3.36 11.02
N GLY A 17 21.67 2.92 11.36
CA GLY A 17 20.82 3.58 12.36
C GLY A 17 19.98 4.75 11.83
N TRP A 18 20.10 5.08 10.55
CA TRP A 18 19.19 5.98 9.86
C TRP A 18 18.04 5.20 9.20
N ALA A 19 16.81 5.45 9.61
CA ALA A 19 15.62 4.94 8.93
C ALA A 19 15.40 5.73 7.64
N VAL A 20 15.35 5.04 6.49
CA VAL A 20 15.23 5.65 5.15
C VAL A 20 13.82 6.23 4.94
N THR A 21 12.81 5.48 5.37
CA THR A 21 11.39 5.85 5.27
C THR A 21 10.72 5.73 6.65
N PRO A 22 11.04 6.62 7.60
CA PRO A 22 10.48 6.54 8.94
C PRO A 22 9.00 6.90 8.90
N ARG A 23 8.13 5.89 8.97
CA ARG A 23 6.66 6.06 8.99
C ARG A 23 6.09 5.86 10.39
N TYR A 24 6.56 6.72 11.29
CA TYR A 24 6.19 6.70 12.70
C TYR A 24 4.90 7.52 12.95
N GLY A 25 4.44 7.59 14.20
CA GLY A 25 3.18 8.27 14.51
C GLY A 25 1.96 7.49 14.01
N LYS A 26 1.15 8.09 13.14
CA LYS A 26 -0.12 7.55 12.62
C LYS A 26 0.02 7.26 11.11
N ALA A 27 0.40 6.05 10.76
CA ALA A 27 0.41 5.58 9.36
C ALA A 27 -1.02 5.31 8.86
N VAL A 28 -1.30 5.71 7.61
CA VAL A 28 -2.63 5.65 7.01
C VAL A 28 -3.22 4.23 6.99
N GLU A 29 -2.46 3.26 6.50
CA GLU A 29 -2.88 1.86 6.36
C GLU A 29 -3.04 1.17 7.72
N ILE A 30 -2.18 1.49 8.70
CA ILE A 30 -2.27 0.89 10.04
C ILE A 30 -3.55 1.33 10.74
N ASN A 31 -3.98 2.57 10.57
CA ASN A 31 -5.24 3.05 11.14
C ASN A 31 -6.46 2.41 10.43
N ALA A 32 -6.39 2.21 9.11
CA ALA A 32 -7.43 1.50 8.36
C ALA A 32 -7.53 0.00 8.74
N LEU A 33 -6.38 -0.67 8.90
CA LEU A 33 -6.28 -2.05 9.36
C LEU A 33 -6.81 -2.20 10.78
N TRP A 34 -6.46 -1.27 11.67
CA TRP A 34 -6.95 -1.28 13.06
C TRP A 34 -8.47 -1.15 13.12
N TYR A 35 -9.05 -0.24 12.35
CA TYR A 35 -10.51 -0.12 12.23
C TYR A 35 -11.13 -1.44 11.75
N ASN A 36 -10.60 -2.04 10.70
CA ASN A 36 -11.10 -3.31 10.16
C ASN A 36 -10.99 -4.45 11.17
N ALA A 37 -9.90 -4.52 11.95
CA ALA A 37 -9.76 -5.50 13.03
C ALA A 37 -10.86 -5.33 14.10
N LEU A 38 -11.15 -4.09 14.51
CA LEU A 38 -12.23 -3.82 15.46
C LEU A 38 -13.62 -4.20 14.90
N LYS A 39 -13.89 -3.92 13.62
CA LYS A 39 -15.14 -4.33 12.96
C LYS A 39 -15.27 -5.85 12.85
N VAL A 40 -14.17 -6.57 12.62
CA VAL A 40 -14.15 -8.03 12.65
C VAL A 40 -14.43 -8.55 14.06
N ILE A 41 -13.80 -7.97 15.09
CA ILE A 41 -14.05 -8.33 16.50
C ILE A 41 -15.52 -8.10 16.86
N GLU A 42 -16.11 -6.97 16.48
CA GLU A 42 -17.54 -6.69 16.68
C GLU A 42 -18.42 -7.78 16.07
N LYS A 43 -18.14 -8.20 14.83
CA LYS A 43 -18.85 -9.29 14.15
C LYS A 43 -18.68 -10.64 14.87
N LEU A 44 -17.48 -10.94 15.35
CA LEU A 44 -17.19 -12.17 16.11
C LEU A 44 -17.88 -12.16 17.47
N ASN A 45 -17.90 -11.03 18.17
CA ASN A 45 -18.57 -10.89 19.47
C ASN A 45 -20.08 -11.13 19.33
N ILE A 46 -20.70 -10.60 18.28
CA ILE A 46 -22.11 -10.89 17.96
C ILE A 46 -22.31 -12.39 17.71
N LYS A 47 -21.45 -13.01 16.89
CA LYS A 47 -21.56 -14.43 16.50
C LYS A 47 -21.41 -15.37 17.71
N PHE A 48 -20.46 -15.08 18.59
CA PHE A 48 -20.12 -15.94 19.74
C PHE A 48 -20.71 -15.46 21.06
N LYS A 49 -21.52 -14.39 21.05
CA LYS A 49 -22.15 -13.79 22.24
C LYS A 49 -21.14 -13.33 23.30
N ASP A 50 -19.98 -12.86 22.86
CA ASP A 50 -18.99 -12.20 23.73
C ASP A 50 -19.47 -10.78 24.08
N LYS A 51 -19.13 -10.30 25.29
CA LYS A 51 -19.53 -9.01 25.84
C LYS A 51 -18.44 -7.93 25.73
N ASN A 52 -17.28 -8.26 25.17
CA ASN A 52 -16.25 -7.27 24.91
C ASN A 52 -16.80 -6.15 23.99
N ASP A 53 -16.68 -4.90 24.42
CA ASP A 53 -17.20 -3.74 23.72
C ASP A 53 -16.07 -2.79 23.30
N TYR A 54 -15.96 -2.56 21.99
CA TYR A 54 -14.99 -1.66 21.38
C TYR A 54 -15.66 -0.53 20.56
N SER A 55 -16.99 -0.39 20.66
CA SER A 55 -17.80 0.60 19.92
C SER A 55 -17.24 2.02 20.02
N LYS A 56 -16.86 2.45 21.23
CA LYS A 56 -16.24 3.77 21.48
C LYS A 56 -14.99 4.02 20.63
N TYR A 57 -14.17 3.00 20.38
CA TYR A 57 -12.97 3.14 19.54
C TYR A 57 -13.33 3.19 18.06
N ILE A 58 -14.29 2.36 17.63
CA ILE A 58 -14.84 2.34 16.27
C ILE A 58 -15.39 3.73 15.91
N GLU A 59 -16.32 4.26 16.72
CA GLU A 59 -16.93 5.58 16.52
C GLU A 59 -15.88 6.70 16.48
N LYS A 60 -14.86 6.62 17.35
CA LYS A 60 -13.77 7.60 17.37
C LYS A 60 -12.97 7.56 16.08
N ILE A 61 -12.69 6.39 15.51
CA ILE A 61 -11.96 6.29 14.24
C ILE A 61 -12.83 6.79 13.10
N GLU A 62 -14.09 6.36 13.00
CA GLU A 62 -15.04 6.81 11.97
C GLU A 62 -15.20 8.33 11.94
N LYS A 63 -15.26 8.98 13.11
CA LYS A 63 -15.41 10.44 13.21
C LYS A 63 -14.16 11.23 12.79
N ASN A 64 -12.97 10.63 12.87
CA ASN A 64 -11.70 11.38 12.79
C ASN A 64 -10.81 10.96 11.62
N TYR A 65 -10.89 9.73 11.12
CA TYR A 65 -9.94 9.19 10.13
C TYR A 65 -9.86 10.10 8.89
N GLU A 66 -11.00 10.37 8.26
CA GLU A 66 -11.04 11.24 7.08
C GLU A 66 -10.53 12.65 7.39
N LYS A 67 -10.93 13.23 8.54
CA LYS A 67 -10.51 14.59 8.93
C LYS A 67 -9.00 14.72 9.15
N ILE A 68 -8.36 13.64 9.58
CA ILE A 68 -6.93 13.61 9.88
C ILE A 68 -6.12 13.33 8.62
N PHE A 69 -6.58 12.40 7.78
CA PHE A 69 -5.78 11.89 6.66
C PHE A 69 -6.12 12.48 5.30
N TRP A 70 -7.26 13.14 5.12
CA TRP A 70 -7.65 13.63 3.81
C TRP A 70 -6.81 14.83 3.37
N ASN A 71 -6.16 14.69 2.22
CA ASN A 71 -5.43 15.74 1.52
C ASN A 71 -6.35 16.39 0.48
N GLU A 72 -6.93 17.55 0.82
CA GLU A 72 -7.83 18.29 -0.07
C GLU A 72 -7.11 18.78 -1.35
N LYS A 73 -5.82 19.11 -1.25
CA LYS A 73 -5.04 19.63 -2.38
C LYS A 73 -4.82 18.56 -3.45
N GLU A 74 -4.38 17.38 -3.02
CA GLU A 74 -4.06 16.27 -3.94
C GLU A 74 -5.25 15.33 -4.19
N ASN A 75 -6.39 15.54 -3.51
CA ASN A 75 -7.56 14.67 -3.57
C ASN A 75 -7.24 13.20 -3.23
N CYS A 76 -6.41 12.99 -2.20
CA CYS A 76 -5.97 11.66 -1.78
C CYS A 76 -5.76 11.61 -0.26
N LEU A 77 -5.15 10.55 0.29
CA LEU A 77 -4.76 10.53 1.70
C LEU A 77 -3.30 10.93 1.89
N TYR A 78 -3.00 11.64 2.98
CA TYR A 78 -1.65 11.76 3.53
C TYR A 78 -1.11 10.37 3.89
N ASP A 79 0.20 10.18 3.77
CA ASP A 79 0.83 8.89 4.03
C ASP A 79 0.90 8.59 5.54
N TYR A 80 1.30 9.57 6.35
CA TYR A 80 1.26 9.48 7.80
C TYR A 80 1.26 10.86 8.48
N ILE A 81 0.90 10.85 9.77
CA ILE A 81 0.91 12.05 10.64
C ILE A 81 1.78 11.76 11.86
N ALA A 82 2.78 12.59 12.13
CA ALA A 82 3.67 12.42 13.28
C ALA A 82 4.07 13.77 13.90
N ASP A 83 4.18 13.81 15.22
CA ASP A 83 4.59 15.01 15.98
C ASP A 83 3.82 16.31 15.68
N GLY A 84 2.60 16.20 15.17
CA GLY A 84 1.77 17.35 14.75
C GLY A 84 1.97 17.78 13.30
N GLU A 85 2.92 17.15 12.59
CA GLU A 85 3.25 17.39 11.19
C GLU A 85 2.52 16.41 10.26
N ILE A 86 2.30 16.87 9.03
CA ILE A 86 1.68 16.12 7.94
C ILE A 86 2.77 15.67 6.97
N TYR A 87 2.74 14.39 6.57
CA TYR A 87 3.60 13.85 5.53
C TYR A 87 2.74 13.40 4.36
N ASP A 88 2.84 14.15 3.25
CA ASP A 88 1.90 14.14 2.13
C ASP A 88 2.45 13.49 0.86
N ASP A 89 3.60 12.80 0.94
CA ASP A 89 4.11 11.98 -0.16
C ASP A 89 3.00 11.03 -0.67
N ILE A 90 2.75 11.07 -1.98
CA ILE A 90 1.78 10.17 -2.60
C ILE A 90 2.37 8.78 -2.65
N ARG A 91 1.86 7.89 -1.79
CA ARG A 91 2.32 6.52 -1.60
C ARG A 91 1.19 5.50 -1.75
N PRO A 92 1.50 4.22 -2.03
CA PRO A 92 0.48 3.20 -2.25
C PRO A 92 -0.28 2.82 -0.97
N ASN A 93 0.26 3.14 0.22
CA ASN A 93 -0.33 2.79 1.52
C ASN A 93 -1.79 3.21 1.69
N GLN A 94 -2.21 4.32 1.07
CA GLN A 94 -3.59 4.78 1.12
C GLN A 94 -4.60 3.79 0.53
N ILE A 95 -4.16 2.88 -0.35
CA ILE A 95 -5.05 1.93 -1.02
C ILE A 95 -5.69 0.92 -0.06
N PHE A 96 -5.06 0.69 1.10
CA PHE A 96 -5.61 -0.14 2.18
C PHE A 96 -6.91 0.45 2.73
N ALA A 97 -7.01 1.78 2.81
CA ALA A 97 -8.22 2.46 3.29
C ALA A 97 -9.44 2.18 2.42
N VAL A 98 -9.23 1.81 1.14
CA VAL A 98 -10.30 1.51 0.18
C VAL A 98 -10.50 0.01 0.01
N SER A 99 -9.42 -0.76 -0.15
CA SER A 99 -9.49 -2.21 -0.45
C SER A 99 -10.07 -3.05 0.68
N LEU A 100 -9.86 -2.63 1.94
CA LEU A 100 -10.33 -3.37 3.09
C LEU A 100 -11.88 -3.45 3.14
N PRO A 101 -12.47 -4.51 3.72
CA PRO A 101 -13.92 -4.73 3.69
C PRO A 101 -14.74 -3.58 4.29
N TYR A 102 -14.28 -3.01 5.41
CA TYR A 102 -14.93 -1.89 6.07
C TYR A 102 -14.24 -0.58 5.67
N SER A 103 -14.93 0.24 4.87
CA SER A 103 -14.41 1.53 4.38
C SER A 103 -14.59 2.64 5.41
N LEU A 104 -13.56 3.47 5.57
CA LEU A 104 -13.62 4.72 6.34
C LEU A 104 -13.88 5.96 5.47
N LEU A 105 -13.95 5.78 4.15
CA LEU A 105 -14.16 6.84 3.17
C LEU A 105 -15.50 6.68 2.46
N SER A 106 -16.07 7.81 2.04
CA SER A 106 -17.19 7.82 1.09
C SER A 106 -16.81 7.19 -0.24
N GLU A 107 -17.81 6.78 -1.04
CA GLU A 107 -17.56 6.21 -2.38
C GLU A 107 -16.80 7.20 -3.29
N GLU A 108 -17.15 8.49 -3.24
CA GLU A 108 -16.49 9.54 -4.01
C GLU A 108 -15.00 9.69 -3.63
N LYS A 109 -14.69 9.77 -2.33
CA LYS A 109 -13.31 9.90 -1.85
C LYS A 109 -12.51 8.62 -2.11
N SER A 110 -13.15 7.45 -1.97
CA SER A 110 -12.55 6.16 -2.34
C SER A 110 -12.13 6.13 -3.80
N LYS A 111 -13.01 6.61 -4.71
CA LYS A 111 -12.70 6.71 -6.14
C LYS A 111 -11.53 7.67 -6.39
N LYS A 112 -11.51 8.84 -5.75
CA LYS A 112 -10.41 9.81 -5.86
C LYS A 112 -9.05 9.21 -5.42
N VAL A 113 -9.03 8.45 -4.32
CA VAL A 113 -7.82 7.73 -3.86
C VAL A 113 -7.35 6.71 -4.90
N VAL A 114 -8.25 5.88 -5.41
CA VAL A 114 -7.93 4.87 -6.45
C VAL A 114 -7.39 5.55 -7.70
N ASP A 115 -8.05 6.61 -8.17
CA ASP A 115 -7.65 7.37 -9.35
C ASP A 115 -6.25 7.97 -9.16
N LYS A 116 -5.96 8.52 -7.97
CA LYS A 116 -4.64 9.08 -7.69
C LYS A 116 -3.53 8.02 -7.67
N VAL A 117 -3.79 6.88 -7.04
CA VAL A 117 -2.83 5.76 -7.01
C VAL A 117 -2.59 5.22 -8.43
N PHE A 118 -3.64 5.09 -9.23
CA PHE A 118 -3.51 4.66 -10.62
C PHE A 118 -2.71 5.66 -11.46
N GLU A 119 -3.03 6.95 -11.35
CA GLU A 119 -2.36 8.03 -12.09
C GLU A 119 -0.86 8.13 -11.75
N LYS A 120 -0.50 8.06 -10.46
CA LYS A 120 0.85 8.42 -10.01
C LYS A 120 1.77 7.23 -9.76
N LEU A 121 1.22 6.05 -9.45
CA LEU A 121 2.01 4.95 -8.89
C LEU A 121 1.94 3.66 -9.71
N TYR A 122 0.94 3.48 -10.56
CA TYR A 122 0.75 2.23 -11.28
C TYR A 122 1.86 1.98 -12.32
N THR A 123 2.28 0.72 -12.40
CA THR A 123 3.18 0.18 -13.42
C THR A 123 2.72 -1.25 -13.78
N PRO A 124 3.19 -1.83 -14.90
CA PRO A 124 2.84 -3.20 -15.28
C PRO A 124 3.22 -4.28 -14.25
N HIS A 125 4.18 -4.02 -13.35
CA HIS A 125 4.68 -4.98 -12.36
C HIS A 125 4.23 -4.69 -10.93
N GLY A 126 3.48 -3.61 -10.70
CA GLY A 126 3.05 -3.23 -9.36
C GLY A 126 2.89 -1.72 -9.18
N LEU A 127 3.02 -1.28 -7.93
CA LEU A 127 2.94 0.15 -7.58
C LEU A 127 4.30 0.69 -7.15
N LYS A 128 4.66 1.89 -7.64
CA LYS A 128 5.79 2.66 -7.11
C LYS A 128 5.57 2.95 -5.63
N SER A 129 6.62 2.83 -4.83
CA SER A 129 6.60 3.09 -3.39
C SER A 129 6.42 4.57 -3.03
N VAL A 130 6.67 5.49 -3.97
CA VAL A 130 6.35 6.92 -3.93
C VAL A 130 6.19 7.46 -5.35
N SER A 131 5.41 8.53 -5.52
CA SER A 131 5.24 9.23 -6.81
C SER A 131 6.58 9.73 -7.34
N SER A 132 6.77 9.66 -8.66
CA SER A 132 7.94 10.22 -9.35
C SER A 132 8.01 11.75 -9.31
N GLU A 133 6.95 12.41 -8.84
CA GLU A 133 6.91 13.86 -8.61
C GLU A 133 7.45 14.25 -7.21
N SER A 134 7.74 13.28 -6.33
CA SER A 134 8.36 13.55 -5.04
C SER A 134 9.86 13.80 -5.22
N ASP A 135 10.41 14.79 -4.50
CA ASP A 135 11.85 15.06 -4.43
C ASP A 135 12.65 13.88 -3.86
N LYS A 136 11.97 12.91 -3.24
CA LYS A 136 12.57 11.70 -2.67
C LYS A 136 12.65 10.56 -3.68
N TYR A 137 12.13 10.71 -4.90
CA TYR A 137 12.05 9.64 -5.87
C TYR A 137 13.44 9.21 -6.39
N ILE A 138 13.69 7.90 -6.33
CA ILE A 138 14.86 7.20 -6.86
C ILE A 138 14.33 5.98 -7.63
N GLY A 139 14.26 6.11 -8.94
CA GLY A 139 13.63 5.12 -9.82
C GLY A 139 14.47 3.87 -10.13
N ILE A 140 15.75 3.84 -9.76
CA ILE A 140 16.64 2.71 -10.05
C ILE A 140 17.20 2.14 -8.74
N TYR A 141 16.96 0.86 -8.49
CA TYR A 141 17.53 0.12 -7.36
C TYR A 141 18.80 -0.62 -7.81
N SER A 142 19.95 0.03 -7.67
CA SER A 142 21.24 -0.53 -8.07
C SER A 142 22.39 0.11 -7.29
N GLY A 143 23.60 -0.42 -7.47
CA GLY A 143 24.83 0.12 -6.88
C GLY A 143 25.17 -0.48 -5.51
N THR A 144 25.77 0.36 -4.68
CA THR A 144 26.22 0.06 -3.32
C THR A 144 25.04 -0.29 -2.41
N LEU A 145 25.33 -0.87 -1.24
CA LEU A 145 24.31 -1.13 -0.23
C LEU A 145 23.53 0.14 0.13
N PHE A 146 24.23 1.25 0.34
CA PHE A 146 23.61 2.54 0.66
C PHE A 146 22.65 3.02 -0.44
N GLU A 147 23.04 2.97 -1.71
CA GLU A 147 22.20 3.42 -2.83
C GLU A 147 20.94 2.54 -2.97
N ARG A 148 21.11 1.23 -2.81
CA ARG A 148 20.01 0.26 -2.81
C ARG A 148 19.07 0.51 -1.63
N ASP A 149 19.58 0.55 -0.41
CA ASP A 149 18.77 0.75 0.78
C ASP A 149 18.02 2.10 0.74
N SER A 150 18.68 3.15 0.23
CA SER A 150 18.08 4.48 0.07
C SER A 150 16.93 4.52 -0.93
N SER A 151 16.96 3.65 -1.95
CA SER A 151 15.93 3.57 -3.01
C SER A 151 14.81 2.57 -2.71
N TYR A 152 15.01 1.63 -1.78
CA TYR A 152 14.17 0.45 -1.58
C TYR A 152 12.67 0.71 -1.35
N HIS A 153 12.32 1.87 -0.77
CA HIS A 153 10.95 2.35 -0.64
C HIS A 153 10.79 3.81 -1.10
N GLN A 154 11.66 4.26 -2.00
CA GLN A 154 11.70 5.64 -2.48
C GLN A 154 11.56 5.71 -4.00
N GLY A 155 10.86 4.78 -4.64
CA GLY A 155 10.58 4.84 -6.07
C GLY A 155 10.50 3.47 -6.73
N THR A 156 11.16 2.48 -6.13
CA THR A 156 11.00 1.05 -6.46
C THR A 156 9.54 0.65 -6.54
N VAL A 157 9.26 -0.22 -7.49
CA VAL A 157 7.95 -0.83 -7.70
C VAL A 157 7.84 -2.08 -6.87
N TRP A 158 6.73 -2.20 -6.14
CA TRP A 158 6.38 -3.35 -5.33
C TRP A 158 5.16 -4.05 -5.92
N SER A 159 5.24 -5.36 -6.09
CA SER A 159 4.15 -6.13 -6.73
C SER A 159 2.98 -6.40 -5.79
N TRP A 160 3.24 -6.73 -4.52
CA TRP A 160 2.20 -7.17 -3.60
C TRP A 160 1.09 -6.10 -3.34
N PRO A 161 1.36 -4.77 -3.25
CA PRO A 161 0.29 -3.78 -3.05
C PRO A 161 -0.66 -3.66 -4.25
N LEU A 162 -0.26 -4.16 -5.42
CA LEU A 162 -1.12 -4.20 -6.60
C LEU A 162 -2.39 -5.00 -6.33
N GLY A 163 -2.31 -6.05 -5.51
CA GLY A 163 -3.48 -6.84 -5.19
C GLY A 163 -4.55 -6.04 -4.46
N HIS A 164 -4.14 -5.26 -3.45
CA HIS A 164 -5.04 -4.33 -2.78
C HIS A 164 -5.57 -3.25 -3.72
N PHE A 165 -4.74 -2.75 -4.64
CA PHE A 165 -5.20 -1.81 -5.67
C PHE A 165 -6.29 -2.38 -6.56
N ILE A 166 -6.15 -3.61 -7.05
CA ILE A 166 -7.16 -4.24 -7.90
C ILE A 166 -8.47 -4.43 -7.14
N THR A 167 -8.41 -4.90 -5.89
CA THR A 167 -9.59 -5.01 -5.01
C THR A 167 -10.27 -3.65 -4.81
N ALA A 168 -9.50 -2.61 -4.50
CA ALA A 168 -10.01 -1.24 -4.34
C ALA A 168 -10.62 -0.68 -5.65
N TYR A 169 -9.96 -0.90 -6.78
CA TYR A 169 -10.40 -0.46 -8.09
C TYR A 169 -11.75 -1.09 -8.45
N LYS A 170 -11.88 -2.41 -8.28
CA LYS A 170 -13.16 -3.10 -8.50
C LYS A 170 -14.24 -2.63 -7.55
N LYS A 171 -13.91 -2.34 -6.30
CA LYS A 171 -14.87 -1.83 -5.30
C LYS A 171 -15.50 -0.51 -5.75
N VAL A 172 -14.73 0.41 -6.34
CA VAL A 172 -15.25 1.74 -6.74
C VAL A 172 -15.82 1.76 -8.17
N TYR A 173 -15.28 0.96 -9.10
CA TYR A 173 -15.71 0.95 -10.51
C TYR A 173 -16.69 -0.17 -10.87
N LYS A 174 -16.85 -1.19 -10.01
CA LYS A 174 -17.74 -2.38 -10.14
C LYS A 174 -17.46 -3.30 -11.33
N LYS A 175 -17.00 -2.78 -12.47
CA LYS A 175 -16.64 -3.53 -13.68
C LYS A 175 -15.22 -3.14 -14.07
N ALA A 176 -14.27 -4.03 -13.79
CA ALA A 176 -12.89 -3.89 -14.24
C ALA A 176 -12.39 -5.25 -14.72
N ASP A 177 -11.71 -5.28 -15.86
CA ASP A 177 -10.98 -6.45 -16.30
C ASP A 177 -9.67 -6.53 -15.53
N ILE A 178 -9.57 -7.50 -14.62
CA ILE A 178 -8.36 -7.67 -13.81
C ILE A 178 -7.16 -8.06 -14.67
N ASN A 179 -7.37 -8.64 -15.86
CA ASN A 179 -6.28 -9.06 -16.74
C ASN A 179 -5.43 -7.87 -17.16
N TYR A 180 -6.05 -6.70 -17.39
CA TYR A 180 -5.33 -5.47 -17.69
C TYR A 180 -4.25 -5.13 -16.65
N PHE A 181 -4.56 -5.33 -15.36
CA PHE A 181 -3.66 -4.98 -14.27
C PHE A 181 -2.58 -6.04 -14.01
N ILE A 182 -2.87 -7.31 -14.27
CA ILE A 182 -1.96 -8.41 -13.94
C ILE A 182 -1.14 -8.91 -15.13
N ASP A 183 -1.37 -8.40 -16.34
CA ASP A 183 -0.72 -8.91 -17.57
C ASP A 183 0.82 -8.78 -17.51
N GLY A 184 1.33 -7.66 -17.00
CA GLY A 184 2.77 -7.48 -16.81
C GLY A 184 3.36 -8.49 -15.82
N LEU A 185 2.68 -8.71 -14.69
CA LEU A 185 3.08 -9.75 -13.73
C LEU A 185 2.97 -11.17 -14.28
N LYS A 186 1.97 -11.46 -15.14
CA LYS A 186 1.87 -12.73 -15.84
C LYS A 186 3.06 -12.92 -16.78
N SER A 187 3.40 -11.91 -17.58
CA SER A 187 4.57 -11.95 -18.45
C SER A 187 5.84 -12.24 -17.64
N HIS A 188 6.07 -11.49 -16.56
CA HIS A 188 7.19 -11.74 -15.65
C HIS A 188 7.20 -13.17 -15.10
N PHE A 189 6.07 -13.64 -14.58
CA PHE A 189 5.92 -14.97 -13.99
C PHE A 189 6.27 -16.11 -14.97
N TYR A 190 5.87 -15.99 -16.24
CA TYR A 190 6.08 -17.03 -17.25
C TYR A 190 7.40 -16.91 -18.02
N GLN A 191 8.00 -15.71 -18.11
CA GLN A 191 9.08 -15.43 -19.06
C GLN A 191 10.38 -14.92 -18.43
N GLU A 192 10.34 -14.22 -17.29
CA GLU A 192 11.50 -13.47 -16.76
C GLU A 192 11.88 -13.84 -15.31
N GLY A 193 10.90 -14.14 -14.47
CA GLY A 193 11.10 -14.46 -13.07
C GLY A 193 11.82 -15.79 -12.85
N CYS A 194 12.06 -16.13 -11.58
CA CYS A 194 12.39 -17.52 -11.23
C CYS A 194 11.23 -18.44 -11.63
N CYS A 195 11.48 -19.73 -11.84
CA CYS A 195 10.49 -20.69 -12.36
C CYS A 195 9.11 -20.54 -11.70
N ASN A 196 8.15 -19.94 -12.43
CA ASN A 196 6.79 -19.68 -11.96
C ASN A 196 6.73 -18.86 -10.66
N ASN A 197 7.49 -17.76 -10.61
CA ASN A 197 7.56 -16.87 -9.45
C ASN A 197 7.58 -15.40 -9.86
N ILE A 198 7.27 -14.52 -8.90
CA ILE A 198 7.31 -13.07 -9.06
C ILE A 198 8.40 -12.52 -8.15
N SER A 199 9.17 -11.57 -8.69
CA SER A 199 10.20 -10.88 -7.94
C SER A 199 9.58 -9.98 -6.86
N GLU A 200 10.38 -9.66 -5.86
CA GLU A 200 9.97 -8.81 -4.74
C GLU A 200 9.70 -7.38 -5.18
N ILE A 201 10.65 -6.83 -5.94
CA ILE A 201 10.65 -5.44 -6.40
C ILE A 201 11.14 -5.34 -7.85
N PHE A 202 10.83 -4.21 -8.44
CA PHE A 202 11.26 -3.81 -9.77
C PHE A 202 11.79 -2.37 -9.69
N ASP A 203 12.65 -1.99 -10.61
CA ASP A 203 13.00 -0.58 -10.81
C ASP A 203 11.71 0.24 -11.06
N GLY A 204 11.66 1.46 -10.54
CA GLY A 204 10.55 2.40 -10.73
C GLY A 204 10.52 3.06 -12.10
N ASP A 205 11.67 3.14 -12.77
CA ASP A 205 11.79 3.64 -14.12
C ASP A 205 11.81 2.51 -15.15
N SER A 206 11.34 2.81 -16.36
CA SER A 206 11.42 1.90 -17.51
C SER A 206 12.87 1.46 -17.75
N PRO A 207 13.15 0.17 -18.02
CA PRO A 207 12.21 -0.89 -18.39
C PRO A 207 11.61 -1.68 -17.21
N TYR A 208 11.62 -1.15 -15.99
CA TYR A 208 11.12 -1.82 -14.78
C TYR A 208 11.83 -3.14 -14.52
N THR A 209 13.16 -3.12 -14.52
CA THR A 209 13.98 -4.32 -14.35
C THR A 209 13.69 -4.99 -13.01
N ALA A 210 13.55 -6.31 -12.98
CA ALA A 210 13.36 -7.07 -11.74
C ALA A 210 14.58 -6.97 -10.81
N ARG A 211 14.33 -6.79 -9.50
CA ARG A 211 15.34 -6.59 -8.45
C ARG A 211 14.98 -7.39 -7.19
N GLY A 212 15.84 -7.31 -6.18
CA GLY A 212 15.59 -7.91 -4.87
C GLY A 212 15.49 -9.43 -4.92
N CYS A 213 14.67 -10.01 -4.03
CA CYS A 213 14.39 -11.44 -4.04
C CYS A 213 13.66 -11.85 -5.34
N PHE A 214 14.19 -12.84 -6.06
CA PHE A 214 13.65 -13.29 -7.35
C PHE A 214 12.37 -14.16 -7.24
N ALA A 215 12.07 -14.67 -6.04
CA ALA A 215 10.91 -15.52 -5.77
C ALA A 215 10.31 -15.16 -4.42
N GLN A 216 9.34 -14.26 -4.43
CA GLN A 216 8.87 -13.63 -3.21
C GLN A 216 7.41 -13.97 -2.88
N ALA A 217 7.21 -14.50 -1.67
CA ALA A 217 5.95 -15.10 -1.23
C ALA A 217 4.76 -14.14 -1.31
N TRP A 218 4.89 -12.89 -0.85
CA TRP A 218 3.80 -11.93 -0.91
C TRP A 218 3.43 -11.50 -2.33
N SER A 219 4.37 -11.55 -3.28
CA SER A 219 4.16 -11.09 -4.65
C SER A 219 3.29 -12.11 -5.38
N VAL A 220 3.63 -13.40 -5.24
CA VAL A 220 2.84 -14.50 -5.78
C VAL A 220 1.52 -14.66 -5.03
N GLY A 221 1.55 -14.59 -3.69
CA GLY A 221 0.37 -14.74 -2.84
C GLY A 221 -0.72 -13.71 -3.13
N GLU A 222 -0.36 -12.43 -3.29
CA GLU A 222 -1.32 -11.39 -3.64
C GLU A 222 -1.88 -11.56 -5.05
N LEU A 223 -1.08 -12.00 -6.03
CA LEU A 223 -1.60 -12.30 -7.36
C LEU A 223 -2.61 -13.44 -7.31
N ILE A 224 -2.32 -14.53 -6.60
CA ILE A 224 -3.24 -15.66 -6.42
C ILE A 224 -4.53 -15.19 -5.73
N ARG A 225 -4.41 -14.39 -4.66
CA ARG A 225 -5.56 -13.84 -3.94
C ARG A 225 -6.48 -13.06 -4.87
N VAL A 226 -5.92 -12.18 -5.71
CA VAL A 226 -6.70 -11.41 -6.69
C VAL A 226 -7.37 -12.32 -7.70
N VAL A 227 -6.68 -13.32 -8.25
CA VAL A 227 -7.30 -14.23 -9.22
C VAL A 227 -8.50 -14.93 -8.58
N VAL A 228 -8.33 -15.51 -7.39
CA VAL A 228 -9.40 -16.23 -6.67
C VAL A 228 -10.55 -15.32 -6.23
N GLU A 229 -10.27 -14.08 -5.83
CA GLU A 229 -11.31 -13.10 -5.45
C GLU A 229 -12.21 -12.71 -6.62
N ASN A 230 -11.75 -12.93 -7.86
CA ASN A 230 -12.35 -12.37 -9.07
C ASN A 230 -12.76 -13.41 -10.11
N GLU A 231 -12.67 -14.70 -9.77
CA GLU A 231 -13.35 -15.82 -10.44
C GLU A 231 -14.87 -15.82 -10.13
#